data_AF-A0A258GLE3-F1
#
_entry.id   AF-A0A258GLE3-F1
#
_cell.length_a   1.000
_cell.length_b   1.000
_cell.length_c   1.000
_cell.angle_alpha   90.00
_cell.angle_beta   90.00
_cell.angle_gamma   90.00
#
_symmetry.space_group_name_H-M   'P 1'
#
loop_
_entity.id
_entity.type
_entity.pdbx_description
1 polymer ?
#
loop_
_entity_poly.entity_id
_entity_poly.type
_entity_poly.pdbx_seq_one_letter_code
_entity_poly.pdbx_strand_id
1 'polypeptide(L)'
;MKLVTTSLLAVLAAMPALAGDFGAEVDALLSQRSEELFGIAAPLGASAQASAEEGYRTEAQEPSDQVALAERLSAEYVTRNVANSADMMAFFPAERPTHLIACIEVDREEIAAGKLNPSVQAISLADGAVTTLVRGMKGCDGIRTTPWGTILATEEENDGAAYEILDPLAVASVTVDRDAGTTSDPAHVVRRTALPVMSWEGLTITNEGVVYGGDELRPGTANGDADGGSMFKFVPASAHTGGMIDNLDASPLVAGTTYALQTSCVGGKVQFGQGCEIGNGRWIEVDPAHARADADAKEATGFYRPEDLHADPAYAGDGIRFCWTNTGNEDAKNYAEVVCAIDTAPMATPAPDADGKIAMTTTINRFVEGDADFNSFDNLAFQPGTGILFVIEDHPNGDIFACLPDGADRDIKTDGCIKVLSVKDSSAEPTGFLFADDGMTAYVHIQHSDDTNMPKVDDFGTDDLIRITGFRMPAN
;
A
#
# COMPACT_ATOMS: atom_id res chain seq x y z
N MET A 1 1.84 49.17 -77.15
CA MET A 1 1.49 47.74 -77.05
C MET A 1 1.50 47.39 -75.56
N LYS A 2 0.33 47.29 -74.92
CA LYS A 2 0.21 47.05 -73.47
C LYS A 2 0.27 45.54 -73.20
N LEU A 3 1.25 45.09 -72.42
CA LEU A 3 1.26 43.75 -71.83
C LEU A 3 0.43 43.79 -70.54
N VAL A 4 -0.52 42.87 -70.43
CA VAL A 4 -1.28 42.57 -69.20
C VAL A 4 -0.53 41.42 -68.51
N THR A 5 -0.02 41.66 -67.31
CA THR A 5 0.59 40.63 -66.47
C THR A 5 -0.40 40.25 -65.37
N THR A 6 -0.99 39.06 -65.49
CA THR A 6 -1.85 38.46 -64.48
C THR A 6 -0.96 37.90 -63.37
N SER A 7 -0.99 38.49 -62.17
CA SER A 7 -0.34 37.92 -60.99
C SER A 7 -1.30 36.97 -60.29
N LEU A 8 -0.95 35.69 -60.27
CA LEU A 8 -1.64 34.65 -59.52
C LEU A 8 -1.18 34.73 -58.06
N LEU A 9 -2.04 35.21 -57.16
CA LEU A 9 -1.80 35.17 -55.71
C LEU A 9 -2.07 33.74 -55.23
N ALA A 10 -1.01 32.97 -54.96
CA ALA A 10 -1.13 31.69 -54.26
C ALA A 10 -1.28 31.97 -52.76
N VAL A 11 -2.50 31.83 -52.24
CA VAL A 11 -2.74 31.74 -50.80
C VAL A 11 -2.30 30.34 -50.37
N LEU A 12 -1.08 30.22 -49.85
CA LEU A 12 -0.75 29.05 -49.02
C LEU A 12 -1.55 29.19 -47.73
N ALA A 13 -2.66 28.46 -47.64
CA ALA A 13 -3.25 28.15 -46.35
C ALA A 13 -2.23 27.30 -45.59
N ALA A 14 -1.61 27.88 -44.57
CA ALA A 14 -0.89 27.11 -43.56
C ALA A 14 -1.93 26.23 -42.86
N MET A 15 -2.09 24.99 -43.31
CA MET A 15 -2.76 23.99 -42.51
C MET A 15 -1.91 23.80 -41.25
N PRO A 16 -2.48 23.92 -40.04
CA PRO A 16 -1.75 23.49 -38.86
C PRO A 16 -1.39 22.03 -39.11
N ALA A 17 -0.08 21.71 -39.06
CA ALA A 17 0.30 20.33 -38.82
C ALA A 17 -0.48 19.90 -37.59
N LEU A 18 -1.23 18.81 -37.68
CA LEU A 18 -1.78 18.15 -36.50
C LEU A 18 -0.57 17.90 -35.61
N ALA A 19 -0.44 18.68 -34.53
CA ALA A 19 0.53 18.37 -33.49
C ALA A 19 0.24 16.93 -33.04
N GLY A 20 1.29 16.15 -32.77
CA GLY A 20 1.12 14.81 -32.20
C GLY A 20 0.30 14.91 -30.90
N ASP A 21 -0.24 13.77 -30.47
CA ASP A 21 -0.86 13.70 -29.15
C ASP A 21 0.23 13.98 -28.10
N PHE A 22 0.12 15.12 -27.42
CA PHE A 22 1.13 15.57 -26.45
C PHE A 22 1.27 14.58 -25.30
N GLY A 23 0.18 13.95 -24.85
CA GLY A 23 0.25 12.92 -23.80
C GLY A 23 1.10 11.74 -24.26
N ALA A 24 0.83 11.24 -25.47
CA ALA A 24 1.63 10.16 -26.07
C ALA A 24 3.10 10.56 -26.31
N GLU A 25 3.38 11.84 -26.58
CA GLU A 25 4.76 12.35 -26.66
C GLU A 25 5.47 12.32 -25.28
N VAL A 26 4.74 12.61 -24.19
CA VAL A 26 5.25 12.49 -22.81
C VAL A 26 5.51 11.03 -22.46
N ASP A 27 4.59 10.12 -22.77
CA ASP A 27 4.76 8.67 -22.53
C ASP A 27 5.99 8.12 -23.27
N ALA A 28 6.16 8.51 -24.54
CA ALA A 28 7.32 8.15 -25.34
C ALA A 28 8.62 8.71 -24.74
N LEU A 29 8.58 9.91 -24.15
CA LEU A 29 9.72 10.53 -23.50
C LEU A 29 10.08 9.82 -22.19
N LEU A 30 9.09 9.44 -21.37
CA LEU A 30 9.28 8.65 -20.16
C LEU A 30 9.93 7.30 -20.48
N SER A 31 9.44 6.63 -21.51
CA SER A 31 10.02 5.37 -22.01
C SER A 31 11.45 5.56 -22.51
N GLN A 32 11.71 6.58 -23.33
CA GLN A 32 13.04 6.87 -23.87
C GLN A 32 14.06 7.25 -22.78
N ARG A 33 13.61 7.91 -21.71
CA ARG A 33 14.46 8.35 -20.59
C ARG A 33 14.33 7.45 -19.37
N SER A 34 13.80 6.24 -19.53
CA SER A 34 13.51 5.33 -18.42
C SER A 34 14.74 5.04 -17.55
N GLU A 35 15.92 4.83 -18.15
CA GLU A 35 17.15 4.55 -17.40
C GLU A 35 17.63 5.78 -16.60
N GLU A 36 17.41 6.98 -17.13
CA GLU A 36 17.80 8.23 -16.47
C GLU A 36 16.85 8.57 -15.32
N LEU A 37 15.54 8.40 -15.53
CA LEU A 37 14.49 8.85 -14.60
C LEU A 37 14.15 7.80 -13.54
N PHE A 38 14.15 6.52 -13.91
CA PHE A 38 13.69 5.42 -13.05
C PHE A 38 14.79 4.41 -12.72
N GLY A 39 15.96 4.51 -13.37
CA GLY A 39 17.01 3.50 -13.23
C GLY A 39 16.63 2.13 -13.82
N ILE A 40 15.66 2.11 -14.74
CA ILE A 40 15.14 0.93 -15.45
C ILE A 40 15.52 1.05 -16.92
N ALA A 41 16.05 -0.01 -17.54
CA ALA A 41 16.62 0.10 -18.88
C ALA A 41 15.61 0.50 -19.96
N ALA A 42 14.45 -0.14 -19.93
CA ALA A 42 13.28 0.17 -20.74
C ALA A 42 12.04 -0.37 -20.01
N PRO A 43 10.91 0.35 -20.03
CA PRO A 43 9.66 -0.13 -19.42
C PRO A 43 9.19 -1.45 -20.02
N LEU A 44 8.34 -2.15 -19.28
CA LEU A 44 7.57 -3.26 -19.82
C LEU A 44 6.53 -2.72 -20.81
N GLY A 45 6.57 -3.18 -22.07
CA GLY A 45 5.77 -2.59 -23.14
C GLY A 45 4.28 -2.99 -23.16
N ALA A 46 3.90 -4.04 -22.46
CA ALA A 46 2.53 -4.52 -22.33
C ALA A 46 2.42 -5.48 -21.13
N SER A 47 1.24 -5.57 -20.53
CA SER A 47 0.91 -6.58 -19.52
C SER A 47 1.05 -7.99 -20.09
N ALA A 48 1.19 -8.96 -19.19
CA ALA A 48 1.18 -10.36 -19.54
C ALA A 48 -0.15 -10.74 -20.21
N GLN A 49 -0.09 -11.76 -21.06
CA GLN A 49 -1.30 -12.33 -21.65
C GLN A 49 -1.95 -13.28 -20.66
N ALA A 50 -3.28 -13.36 -20.70
CA ALA A 50 -4.03 -14.32 -19.91
C ALA A 50 -3.50 -15.76 -20.09
N SER A 51 -3.36 -16.47 -18.99
CA SER A 51 -3.00 -17.87 -18.88
C SER A 51 -4.23 -18.74 -18.55
N ALA A 52 -3.99 -20.01 -18.24
CA ALA A 52 -5.02 -20.82 -17.59
C ALA A 52 -5.18 -20.34 -16.13
N GLU A 53 -6.42 -20.26 -15.64
CA GLU A 53 -6.75 -19.96 -14.23
C GLU A 53 -6.55 -21.18 -13.32
N GLU A 54 -6.60 -22.40 -13.86
CA GLU A 54 -6.35 -23.63 -13.10
C GLU A 54 -5.09 -24.34 -13.62
N GLY A 55 -4.28 -24.81 -12.68
CA GLY A 55 -3.13 -25.66 -12.92
C GLY A 55 -1.94 -24.96 -13.58
N TYR A 56 -1.92 -23.62 -13.61
CA TYR A 56 -0.82 -22.83 -14.16
C TYR A 56 0.47 -23.04 -13.35
N ARG A 57 0.37 -22.85 -12.02
CA ARG A 57 1.51 -22.88 -11.12
C ARG A 57 1.96 -24.33 -10.85
N THR A 58 3.25 -24.60 -11.02
CA THR A 58 3.87 -25.92 -10.78
C THR A 58 5.29 -25.77 -10.23
N GLU A 59 5.80 -26.81 -9.54
CA GLU A 59 7.13 -26.78 -8.90
C GLU A 59 8.29 -26.53 -9.87
N ALA A 60 8.13 -26.92 -11.14
CA ALA A 60 9.21 -26.90 -12.14
C ALA A 60 9.39 -25.54 -12.85
N GLN A 61 8.47 -24.59 -12.65
CA GLN A 61 8.54 -23.27 -13.25
C GLN A 61 9.65 -22.42 -12.63
N GLU A 62 10.30 -21.62 -13.47
CA GLU A 62 11.26 -20.61 -13.05
C GLU A 62 10.53 -19.31 -12.67
N PRO A 63 11.15 -18.38 -11.94
CA PRO A 63 10.53 -17.09 -11.58
C PRO A 63 10.06 -16.29 -12.80
N SER A 64 10.79 -16.39 -13.92
CA SER A 64 10.41 -15.74 -15.18
C SER A 64 9.15 -16.33 -15.82
N ASP A 65 8.68 -17.49 -15.37
CA ASP A 65 7.39 -18.02 -15.78
C ASP A 65 6.26 -17.32 -15.01
N GLN A 66 6.48 -16.85 -13.78
CA GLN A 66 5.45 -16.16 -12.99
C GLN A 66 5.31 -14.68 -13.32
N VAL A 67 6.40 -14.02 -13.73
CA VAL A 67 6.40 -12.57 -13.98
C VAL A 67 7.04 -12.20 -15.32
N ALA A 68 6.48 -11.18 -15.96
CA ALA A 68 7.15 -10.39 -17.00
C ALA A 68 7.79 -9.17 -16.34
N LEU A 69 9.01 -8.84 -16.76
CA LEU A 69 9.76 -7.73 -16.17
C LEU A 69 10.23 -6.75 -17.25
N ALA A 70 10.35 -5.49 -16.86
CA ALA A 70 11.06 -4.46 -17.61
C ALA A 70 12.51 -4.87 -17.92
N GLU A 71 13.09 -4.27 -18.96
CA GLU A 71 14.38 -4.70 -19.48
C GLU A 71 15.49 -4.60 -18.41
N ARG A 72 16.36 -5.63 -18.35
CA ARG A 72 17.46 -5.84 -17.38
C ARG A 72 17.07 -6.12 -15.93
N LEU A 73 15.78 -6.10 -15.58
CA LEU A 73 15.36 -6.65 -14.30
C LEU A 73 15.40 -8.18 -14.33
N SER A 74 15.65 -8.80 -13.19
CA SER A 74 15.69 -10.24 -13.03
C SER A 74 14.98 -10.68 -11.76
N ALA A 75 14.27 -11.81 -11.84
CA ALA A 75 13.56 -12.43 -10.73
C ALA A 75 14.27 -13.69 -10.24
N GLU A 76 14.22 -13.92 -8.94
CA GLU A 76 14.67 -15.12 -8.25
C GLU A 76 13.64 -15.50 -7.18
N TYR A 77 13.30 -16.78 -7.04
CA TYR A 77 12.50 -17.20 -5.88
C TYR A 77 13.34 -17.05 -4.61
N VAL A 78 12.81 -16.31 -3.64
CA VAL A 78 13.27 -16.44 -2.25
C VAL A 78 12.74 -17.75 -1.71
N THR A 79 11.45 -18.00 -1.89
CA THR A 79 10.79 -19.24 -1.51
C THR A 79 9.48 -19.39 -2.29
N ARG A 80 8.96 -20.62 -2.28
CA ARG A 80 7.67 -20.99 -2.88
C ARG A 80 6.73 -21.62 -1.84
N ASN A 81 7.02 -21.35 -0.56
CA ASN A 81 6.47 -22.06 0.59
C ASN A 81 5.80 -21.11 1.59
N VAL A 82 5.61 -19.85 1.22
CA VAL A 82 4.80 -18.92 2.04
C VAL A 82 3.36 -19.42 1.96
N ALA A 83 2.58 -19.32 3.04
CA ALA A 83 1.19 -19.73 3.02
C ALA A 83 0.41 -18.94 1.94
N ASN A 84 -0.55 -19.61 1.29
CA ASN A 84 -1.37 -19.01 0.24
C ASN A 84 -2.19 -17.82 0.77
N SER A 85 -2.44 -16.86 -0.12
CA SER A 85 -2.89 -15.50 0.17
C SER A 85 -1.87 -14.75 1.03
N ALA A 86 -0.59 -14.85 0.66
CA ALA A 86 0.47 -14.06 1.29
C ALA A 86 0.36 -12.62 0.81
N ASP A 87 0.26 -11.69 1.75
CA ASP A 87 0.03 -10.27 1.48
C ASP A 87 1.21 -9.40 1.93
N MET A 88 0.91 -8.20 2.44
CA MET A 88 1.89 -7.22 2.88
C MET A 88 2.93 -7.85 3.80
N MET A 89 4.13 -7.30 3.71
CA MET A 89 5.28 -7.77 4.47
C MET A 89 6.16 -6.63 4.95
N ALA A 90 6.93 -6.92 6.00
CA ALA A 90 7.86 -5.98 6.61
C ALA A 90 9.22 -6.64 6.86
N PHE A 91 10.29 -5.88 6.65
CA PHE A 91 11.64 -6.33 6.99
C PHE A 91 11.85 -6.42 8.49
N PHE A 92 12.47 -7.52 8.94
CA PHE A 92 12.82 -7.71 10.34
C PHE A 92 14.24 -8.28 10.54
N PRO A 93 15.03 -7.73 11.49
CA PRO A 93 14.83 -6.41 12.12
C PRO A 93 14.82 -5.28 11.07
N ALA A 94 14.30 -4.11 11.45
CA ALA A 94 14.23 -2.96 10.52
C ALA A 94 15.62 -2.59 9.94
N GLU A 95 16.65 -2.60 10.78
CA GLU A 95 18.02 -2.40 10.32
C GLU A 95 18.73 -3.74 10.06
N ARG A 96 19.33 -3.86 8.87
CA ARG A 96 20.05 -5.08 8.42
C ARG A 96 19.16 -6.32 8.55
N PRO A 97 18.03 -6.34 7.83
CA PRO A 97 17.06 -7.42 7.94
C PRO A 97 17.69 -8.76 7.60
N THR A 98 17.23 -9.78 8.32
CA THR A 98 17.54 -11.18 8.02
C THR A 98 16.30 -11.94 7.57
N HIS A 99 15.11 -11.38 7.82
CA HIS A 99 13.83 -11.96 7.50
C HIS A 99 12.88 -10.92 6.90
N LEU A 100 11.91 -11.42 6.16
CA LEU A 100 10.64 -10.74 5.91
C LEU A 100 9.59 -11.36 6.85
N ILE A 101 8.71 -10.54 7.39
CA ILE A 101 7.53 -10.98 8.14
C ILE A 101 6.33 -10.63 7.29
N ALA A 102 5.54 -11.64 6.90
CA ALA A 102 4.41 -11.50 5.99
C ALA A 102 3.09 -11.79 6.69
N CYS A 103 2.06 -11.05 6.34
CA CYS A 103 0.68 -11.35 6.66
C CYS A 103 0.10 -12.37 5.66
N ILE A 104 -0.86 -13.18 6.14
CA ILE A 104 -1.61 -14.14 5.33
C ILE A 104 -3.09 -13.73 5.39
N GLU A 105 -3.58 -13.24 4.27
CA GLU A 105 -4.85 -12.55 4.07
C GLU A 105 -5.93 -13.59 3.70
N VAL A 106 -6.29 -14.38 4.70
CA VAL A 106 -7.26 -15.48 4.55
C VAL A 106 -8.31 -15.45 5.65
N ASP A 107 -9.50 -15.94 5.29
CA ASP A 107 -10.51 -16.30 6.27
C ASP A 107 -9.95 -17.29 7.30
N ARG A 108 -10.33 -17.08 8.56
CA ARG A 108 -9.92 -17.95 9.67
C ARG A 108 -10.54 -19.34 9.56
N GLU A 109 -9.72 -20.38 9.45
CA GLU A 109 -10.18 -21.76 9.34
C GLU A 109 -9.35 -22.79 10.14
N GLU A 110 -9.98 -23.92 10.47
CA GLU A 110 -9.32 -25.06 11.09
C GLU A 110 -8.87 -26.05 10.01
N ILE A 111 -7.57 -26.05 9.72
CA ILE A 111 -6.94 -26.81 8.62
C ILE A 111 -6.56 -28.24 9.01
N ALA A 112 -6.45 -28.50 10.31
CA ALA A 112 -6.35 -29.82 10.91
C ALA A 112 -6.88 -29.76 12.36
N ALA A 113 -7.14 -30.91 12.97
CA ALA A 113 -7.73 -30.97 14.32
C ALA A 113 -6.93 -30.13 15.34
N GLY A 114 -7.53 -29.04 15.84
CA GLY A 114 -6.94 -28.09 16.78
C GLY A 114 -5.88 -27.15 16.19
N LYS A 115 -5.76 -27.08 14.85
CA LYS A 115 -4.76 -26.29 14.14
C LYS A 115 -5.45 -25.31 13.18
N LEU A 116 -5.25 -24.02 13.45
CA LEU A 116 -5.72 -22.95 12.59
C LEU A 116 -4.71 -22.67 11.46
N ASN A 117 -5.20 -22.10 10.37
CA ASN A 117 -4.36 -21.59 9.29
C ASN A 117 -3.32 -20.55 9.77
N PRO A 118 -2.18 -20.44 9.07
CA PRO A 118 -1.21 -19.37 9.30
C PRO A 118 -1.85 -17.98 9.16
N SER A 119 -1.36 -17.02 9.93
CA SER A 119 -1.76 -15.60 9.84
C SER A 119 -0.57 -14.68 9.68
N VAL A 120 0.52 -14.94 10.39
CA VAL A 120 1.79 -14.20 10.25
C VAL A 120 2.92 -15.21 10.11
N GLN A 121 3.78 -15.03 9.11
CA GLN A 121 4.93 -15.91 8.87
C GLN A 121 6.24 -15.12 8.79
N ALA A 122 7.32 -15.70 9.31
CA ALA A 122 8.68 -15.22 9.06
C ALA A 122 9.31 -16.01 7.91
N ILE A 123 10.00 -15.30 7.02
CA ILE A 123 10.67 -15.84 5.83
C ILE A 123 12.13 -15.43 5.89
N SER A 124 13.04 -16.40 6.00
CA SER A 124 14.48 -16.16 6.03
C SER A 124 14.99 -15.70 4.66
N LEU A 125 15.67 -14.56 4.61
CA LEU A 125 16.26 -14.01 3.38
C LEU A 125 17.47 -14.82 2.88
N ALA A 126 18.08 -15.62 3.76
CA ALA A 126 19.29 -16.37 3.44
C ALA A 126 19.00 -17.67 2.68
N ASP A 127 17.88 -18.33 2.98
CA ASP A 127 17.57 -19.68 2.50
C ASP A 127 16.09 -19.92 2.20
N GLY A 128 15.22 -18.91 2.37
CA GLY A 128 13.79 -19.02 2.07
C GLY A 128 12.98 -19.85 3.08
N ALA A 129 13.57 -20.21 4.23
CA ALA A 129 12.86 -20.97 5.24
C ALA A 129 11.68 -20.18 5.82
N VAL A 130 10.51 -20.81 5.88
CA VAL A 130 9.26 -20.21 6.37
C VAL A 130 8.91 -20.76 7.75
N THR A 131 8.55 -19.88 8.68
CA THR A 131 8.08 -20.24 10.03
C THR A 131 6.77 -19.52 10.34
N THR A 132 5.72 -20.27 10.65
CA THR A 132 4.44 -19.70 11.11
C THR A 132 4.57 -19.15 12.54
N LEU A 133 4.46 -17.84 12.68
CA LEU A 133 4.56 -17.12 13.95
C LEU A 133 3.21 -17.07 14.67
N VAL A 134 2.17 -16.63 13.97
CA VAL A 134 0.82 -16.43 14.51
C VAL A 134 -0.19 -17.18 13.65
N ARG A 135 -1.26 -17.67 14.30
CA ARG A 135 -2.39 -18.35 13.67
C ARG A 135 -3.70 -17.83 14.19
N GLY A 136 -4.72 -17.90 13.34
CA GLY A 136 -6.11 -17.67 13.74
C GLY A 136 -6.54 -16.21 13.83
N MET A 137 -5.78 -15.29 13.22
CA MET A 137 -6.32 -14.00 12.78
C MET A 137 -7.28 -14.24 11.60
N LYS A 138 -8.06 -13.23 11.23
CA LYS A 138 -8.95 -13.23 10.07
C LYS A 138 -8.53 -12.10 9.12
N GLY A 139 -8.11 -12.42 7.90
CA GLY A 139 -7.62 -11.45 6.91
C GLY A 139 -6.41 -10.68 7.43
N CYS A 140 -5.28 -11.34 7.76
CA CYS A 140 -4.10 -10.57 8.16
C CYS A 140 -3.62 -9.81 6.94
N ASP A 141 -3.49 -8.50 7.03
CA ASP A 141 -3.02 -7.70 5.92
C ASP A 141 -1.99 -6.64 6.37
N GLY A 142 -2.46 -5.48 6.84
CA GLY A 142 -1.57 -4.40 7.29
C GLY A 142 -0.47 -4.82 8.26
N ILE A 143 0.79 -4.62 7.86
CA ILE A 143 1.95 -5.02 8.66
C ILE A 143 3.10 -4.02 8.59
N ARG A 144 3.67 -3.64 9.74
CA ARG A 144 4.89 -2.83 9.82
C ARG A 144 5.79 -3.21 10.99
N THR A 145 7.10 -3.11 10.76
CA THR A 145 8.09 -3.13 11.84
C THR A 145 8.08 -1.79 12.57
N THR A 146 7.97 -1.85 13.90
CA THR A 146 7.94 -0.65 14.73
C THR A 146 9.34 -0.10 15.00
N PRO A 147 9.48 1.21 15.25
CA PRO A 147 10.75 1.82 15.65
C PRO A 147 11.36 1.28 16.96
N TRP A 148 10.59 0.53 17.74
CA TRP A 148 11.02 -0.10 19.00
C TRP A 148 11.19 -1.62 18.92
N GLY A 149 11.24 -2.17 17.71
CA GLY A 149 11.69 -3.55 17.47
C GLY A 149 10.63 -4.63 17.61
N THR A 150 9.36 -4.27 17.43
CA THR A 150 8.22 -5.21 17.33
C THR A 150 7.64 -5.21 15.91
N ILE A 151 6.70 -6.11 15.65
CA ILE A 151 5.84 -6.09 14.46
C ILE A 151 4.44 -5.70 14.89
N LEU A 152 3.80 -4.77 14.19
CA LEU A 152 2.36 -4.53 14.26
C LEU A 152 1.73 -5.17 13.03
N ALA A 153 0.80 -6.11 13.23
CA ALA A 153 0.01 -6.76 12.18
C ALA A 153 -1.49 -6.55 12.45
N THR A 154 -2.30 -6.36 11.42
CA THR A 154 -3.72 -6.01 11.54
C THR A 154 -4.61 -6.96 10.77
N GLU A 155 -5.90 -6.96 11.11
CA GLU A 155 -6.93 -7.74 10.42
C GLU A 155 -7.78 -6.82 9.54
N GLU A 156 -7.92 -7.19 8.28
CA GLU A 156 -8.86 -6.62 7.33
C GLU A 156 -10.25 -7.29 7.49
N GLU A 157 -10.97 -6.86 8.52
CA GLU A 157 -12.35 -7.27 8.72
C GLU A 157 -13.14 -6.15 9.41
N ASN A 158 -14.47 -6.16 9.30
CA ASN A 158 -15.31 -5.18 9.98
C ASN A 158 -15.07 -5.07 11.50
N ASP A 159 -14.65 -6.17 12.14
CA ASP A 159 -14.26 -6.25 13.55
C ASP A 159 -12.73 -6.43 13.74
N GLY A 160 -11.96 -6.06 12.73
CA GLY A 160 -10.52 -6.25 12.61
C GLY A 160 -9.73 -5.61 13.75
N ALA A 161 -8.76 -6.36 14.27
CA ALA A 161 -7.94 -5.97 15.39
C ALA A 161 -6.46 -5.81 15.01
N ALA A 162 -5.76 -4.96 15.75
CA ALA A 162 -4.30 -4.82 15.67
C ALA A 162 -3.60 -5.70 16.71
N TYR A 163 -2.57 -6.43 16.31
CA TYR A 163 -1.75 -7.31 17.14
C TYR A 163 -0.29 -6.88 17.09
N GLU A 164 0.31 -6.67 18.26
CA GLU A 164 1.75 -6.39 18.37
C GLU A 164 2.52 -7.64 18.79
N ILE A 165 3.58 -7.95 18.03
CA ILE A 165 4.44 -9.12 18.18
C ILE A 165 5.83 -8.67 18.62
N LEU A 166 6.22 -9.02 19.84
CA LEU A 166 7.54 -8.83 20.41
C LEU A 166 8.44 -10.03 20.08
N ASP A 167 9.69 -9.74 19.72
CA ASP A 167 10.72 -10.74 19.36
C ASP A 167 10.18 -11.80 18.37
N PRO A 168 9.68 -11.38 17.18
CA PRO A 168 8.94 -12.25 16.27
C PRO A 168 9.72 -13.50 15.86
N LEU A 169 11.06 -13.47 15.83
CA LEU A 169 11.88 -14.64 15.47
C LEU A 169 11.98 -15.69 16.58
N ALA A 170 11.57 -15.37 17.81
CA ALA A 170 11.44 -16.30 18.93
C ALA A 170 10.02 -16.86 19.09
N VAL A 171 9.05 -16.33 18.32
CA VAL A 171 7.64 -16.73 18.35
C VAL A 171 7.43 -17.92 17.40
N ALA A 172 6.58 -18.87 17.80
CA ALA A 172 6.21 -19.99 16.95
C ALA A 172 4.76 -20.44 17.21
N SER A 173 3.91 -20.31 16.20
CA SER A 173 2.50 -20.75 16.20
C SER A 173 1.68 -20.30 17.41
N VAL A 174 1.80 -19.03 17.79
CA VAL A 174 0.90 -18.41 18.78
C VAL A 174 -0.51 -18.33 18.18
N THR A 175 -1.50 -18.80 18.94
CA THR A 175 -2.89 -18.82 18.50
C THR A 175 -3.64 -17.61 19.03
N VAL A 176 -4.40 -16.94 18.17
CA VAL A 176 -5.34 -15.88 18.52
C VAL A 176 -6.72 -16.46 18.86
N ASP A 177 -7.25 -16.04 20.00
CA ASP A 177 -8.66 -16.16 20.36
C ASP A 177 -9.34 -14.80 20.17
N ARG A 178 -9.98 -14.62 19.00
CA ARG A 178 -10.62 -13.36 18.61
C ARG A 178 -11.76 -12.98 19.54
N ASP A 179 -12.58 -13.96 19.93
CA ASP A 179 -13.75 -13.77 20.79
C ASP A 179 -13.33 -13.32 22.20
N ALA A 180 -12.30 -13.94 22.76
CA ALA A 180 -11.77 -13.55 24.06
C ALA A 180 -10.86 -12.31 24.01
N GLY A 181 -10.38 -11.93 22.81
CA GLY A 181 -9.37 -10.88 22.63
C GLY A 181 -8.02 -11.23 23.28
N THR A 182 -7.67 -12.51 23.33
CA THR A 182 -6.44 -13.01 23.98
C THR A 182 -5.61 -13.87 23.02
N THR A 183 -4.37 -14.16 23.40
CA THR A 183 -3.47 -15.02 22.64
C THR A 183 -2.94 -16.14 23.54
N SER A 184 -2.43 -17.22 22.94
CA SER A 184 -1.80 -18.30 23.70
C SER A 184 -0.46 -17.93 24.33
N ASP A 185 0.15 -16.81 23.91
CA ASP A 185 1.38 -16.25 24.47
C ASP A 185 1.29 -14.71 24.59
N PRO A 186 0.58 -14.20 25.60
CA PRO A 186 0.38 -12.77 25.78
C PRO A 186 1.64 -12.00 26.18
N ALA A 187 2.75 -12.68 26.48
CA ALA A 187 4.02 -12.04 26.74
C ALA A 187 4.72 -11.58 25.44
N HIS A 188 4.43 -12.25 24.32
CA HIS A 188 5.02 -11.94 23.01
C HIS A 188 4.01 -11.44 21.98
N VAL A 189 2.73 -11.79 22.08
CA VAL A 189 1.70 -11.33 21.12
C VAL A 189 0.50 -10.81 21.87
N VAL A 190 0.14 -9.55 21.67
CA VAL A 190 -1.03 -8.94 22.35
C VAL A 190 -1.89 -8.15 21.38
N ARG A 191 -3.21 -8.22 21.56
CA ARG A 191 -4.16 -7.32 20.90
C ARG A 191 -4.03 -5.91 21.46
N ARG A 192 -3.87 -4.90 20.60
CA ARG A 192 -3.77 -3.48 20.96
C ARG A 192 -5.14 -2.81 20.86
N THR A 193 -5.92 -2.90 21.93
CA THR A 193 -7.30 -2.38 21.98
C THR A 193 -7.43 -0.85 21.96
N ALA A 194 -6.31 -0.12 22.10
CA ALA A 194 -6.29 1.33 21.96
C ALA A 194 -6.31 1.78 20.49
N LEU A 195 -5.90 0.91 19.55
CA LEU A 195 -6.01 1.13 18.11
C LEU A 195 -7.45 0.89 17.64
N PRO A 196 -7.88 1.52 16.53
CA PRO A 196 -9.24 1.34 16.01
C PRO A 196 -9.55 -0.10 15.62
N VAL A 197 -10.82 -0.47 15.79
CA VAL A 197 -11.45 -1.64 15.18
C VAL A 197 -12.07 -1.20 13.85
N MET A 198 -11.53 -1.73 12.77
CA MET A 198 -11.87 -1.40 11.38
C MET A 198 -11.30 -2.48 10.44
N SER A 199 -11.65 -2.42 9.15
CA SER A 199 -11.01 -3.28 8.13
C SER A 199 -9.66 -2.67 7.81
N TRP A 200 -8.60 -3.13 8.47
CA TRP A 200 -7.28 -2.58 8.27
C TRP A 200 -6.63 -3.14 7.01
N GLU A 201 -6.40 -2.27 6.05
CA GLU A 201 -5.53 -2.58 4.92
C GLU A 201 -4.10 -2.11 5.22
N GLY A 202 -3.64 -0.99 4.64
CA GLY A 202 -2.33 -0.42 4.94
C GLY A 202 -2.22 0.36 6.25
N LEU A 203 -1.00 0.41 6.79
CA LEU A 203 -0.66 1.31 7.90
C LEU A 203 0.76 1.87 7.83
N THR A 204 1.01 3.00 8.50
CA THR A 204 2.37 3.47 8.76
C THR A 204 2.53 3.96 10.19
N ILE A 205 3.76 3.93 10.70
CA ILE A 205 4.08 4.21 12.11
C ILE A 205 5.24 5.21 12.19
N THR A 206 5.03 6.28 12.94
CA THR A 206 6.09 7.27 13.24
C THR A 206 7.00 6.79 14.37
N ASN A 207 8.19 7.41 14.50
CA ASN A 207 9.14 7.14 15.58
C ASN A 207 8.56 7.33 16.99
N GLU A 208 7.62 8.26 17.13
CA GLU A 208 6.92 8.58 18.38
C GLU A 208 5.81 7.59 18.71
N GLY A 209 5.37 6.76 17.76
CA GLY A 209 4.29 5.78 17.94
C GLY A 209 2.91 6.23 17.44
N VAL A 210 2.83 7.30 16.66
CA VAL A 210 1.59 7.65 15.90
C VAL A 210 1.41 6.61 14.80
N VAL A 211 0.22 6.03 14.70
CA VAL A 211 -0.16 5.07 13.65
C VAL A 211 -1.19 5.73 12.75
N TYR A 212 -1.00 5.66 11.43
CA TYR A 212 -2.01 5.99 10.43
C TYR A 212 -2.43 4.72 9.72
N GLY A 213 -3.71 4.58 9.39
CA GLY A 213 -4.21 3.44 8.63
C GLY A 213 -5.51 3.75 7.88
N GLY A 214 -5.73 3.03 6.79
CA GLY A 214 -6.96 3.08 6.00
C GLY A 214 -8.00 2.09 6.52
N ASP A 215 -9.27 2.39 6.26
CA ASP A 215 -10.38 1.45 6.49
C ASP A 215 -10.87 0.95 5.13
N GLU A 216 -10.66 -0.32 4.81
CA GLU A 216 -11.15 -0.92 3.56
C GLU A 216 -12.67 -1.01 3.60
N LEU A 217 -13.32 -0.02 2.99
CA LEU A 217 -14.77 -0.01 2.81
C LEU A 217 -15.18 0.80 1.60
N ARG A 218 -15.95 0.17 0.72
CA ARG A 218 -16.51 0.83 -0.46
C ARG A 218 -17.70 1.73 -0.10
N PRO A 219 -17.84 2.95 -0.67
CA PRO A 219 -19.04 3.75 -0.57
C PRO A 219 -20.26 2.96 -1.01
N GLY A 220 -21.37 3.17 -0.33
CA GLY A 220 -22.63 2.50 -0.65
C GLY A 220 -22.76 1.05 -0.18
N THR A 221 -21.75 0.48 0.50
CA THR A 221 -21.77 -0.92 0.96
C THR A 221 -22.89 -1.18 1.96
N ALA A 222 -23.06 -0.32 2.96
CA ALA A 222 -24.11 -0.49 3.97
C ALA A 222 -25.52 -0.17 3.42
N ASN A 223 -25.63 0.90 2.62
CA ASN A 223 -26.86 1.39 1.99
C ASN A 223 -26.51 2.45 0.95
N GLY A 224 -27.48 2.83 0.10
CA GLY A 224 -27.29 3.98 -0.81
C GLY A 224 -26.94 5.25 -0.04
N ASP A 225 -26.02 6.05 -0.59
CA ASP A 225 -25.49 7.30 0.00
C ASP A 225 -24.76 7.12 1.35
N ALA A 226 -24.24 5.92 1.61
CA ALA A 226 -23.29 5.68 2.70
C ALA A 226 -21.87 6.02 2.22
N ASP A 227 -21.11 6.68 3.09
CA ASP A 227 -19.69 6.95 2.89
C ASP A 227 -18.88 5.64 2.83
N GLY A 228 -17.73 5.68 2.15
CA GLY A 228 -16.74 4.61 2.24
C GLY A 228 -15.87 4.74 3.49
N GLY A 229 -14.81 3.96 3.55
CA GLY A 229 -13.90 3.95 4.70
C GLY A 229 -13.09 5.24 4.80
N SER A 230 -12.72 5.60 6.03
CA SER A 230 -11.96 6.82 6.33
C SER A 230 -10.48 6.52 6.57
N MET A 231 -9.67 7.58 6.67
CA MET A 231 -8.31 7.48 7.19
C MET A 231 -8.33 7.68 8.70
N PHE A 232 -7.64 6.82 9.44
CA PHE A 232 -7.53 6.88 10.89
C PHE A 232 -6.12 7.26 11.33
N LYS A 233 -6.05 7.88 12.51
CA LYS A 233 -4.82 8.27 13.19
C LYS A 233 -4.92 7.93 14.67
N PHE A 234 -4.02 7.10 15.17
CA PHE A 234 -3.83 6.88 16.60
C PHE A 234 -2.65 7.74 17.08
N VAL A 235 -2.85 8.50 18.16
CA VAL A 235 -1.80 9.26 18.85
C VAL A 235 -1.54 8.63 20.21
N PRO A 236 -0.31 8.19 20.52
CA PRO A 236 -0.02 7.55 21.79
C PRO A 236 -0.09 8.56 22.94
N ALA A 237 -0.56 8.10 24.10
CA ALA A 237 -0.63 8.92 25.32
C ALA A 237 0.76 9.34 25.82
N SER A 238 1.80 8.61 25.42
CA SER A 238 3.20 8.95 25.67
C SER A 238 4.02 8.58 24.44
N ALA A 239 4.74 9.57 23.89
CA ALA A 239 5.62 9.34 22.76
C ALA A 239 6.71 8.34 23.11
N HIS A 240 7.03 7.45 22.18
CA HIS A 240 8.21 6.62 22.28
C HIS A 240 9.48 7.48 22.25
N THR A 241 10.42 7.19 23.13
CA THR A 241 11.64 8.01 23.34
C THR A 241 12.89 7.41 22.68
N GLY A 242 12.74 6.37 21.86
CA GLY A 242 13.84 5.65 21.22
C GLY A 242 14.28 4.40 22.00
N GLY A 243 14.93 3.48 21.27
CA GLY A 243 15.41 2.20 21.80
C GLY A 243 14.46 1.03 21.51
N MET A 244 14.97 -0.19 21.67
CA MET A 244 14.15 -1.40 21.57
C MET A 244 13.45 -1.67 22.90
N ILE A 245 12.21 -2.18 22.86
CA ILE A 245 11.54 -2.67 24.07
C ILE A 245 11.83 -4.16 24.30
N ASP A 246 11.74 -4.59 25.55
CA ASP A 246 11.87 -5.99 25.98
C ASP A 246 10.58 -6.55 26.59
N ASN A 247 9.53 -5.72 26.66
CA ASN A 247 8.21 -6.10 27.13
C ASN A 247 7.13 -5.24 26.45
N LEU A 248 5.97 -5.84 26.19
CA LEU A 248 4.87 -5.19 25.47
C LEU A 248 4.17 -4.07 26.25
N ASP A 249 4.34 -3.95 27.57
CA ASP A 249 3.79 -2.85 28.36
C ASP A 249 4.59 -1.55 28.19
N ALA A 250 5.81 -1.62 27.65
CA ALA A 250 6.63 -0.46 27.32
C ALA A 250 6.32 0.14 25.93
N SER A 251 5.48 -0.52 25.13
CA SER A 251 5.08 -0.03 23.81
C SER A 251 4.22 1.25 23.92
N PRO A 252 4.42 2.26 23.06
CA PRO A 252 3.53 3.42 23.00
C PRO A 252 2.09 3.06 22.56
N LEU A 253 1.88 1.86 21.99
CA LEU A 253 0.57 1.39 21.53
C LEU A 253 -0.33 0.87 22.66
N VAL A 254 0.15 0.86 23.91
CA VAL A 254 -0.63 0.42 25.07
C VAL A 254 -1.80 1.37 25.37
N ALA A 255 -1.62 2.68 25.13
CA ALA A 255 -2.64 3.68 25.43
C ALA A 255 -2.47 4.92 24.53
N GLY A 256 -3.60 5.50 24.13
CA GLY A 256 -3.63 6.70 23.30
C GLY A 256 -5.05 7.09 22.91
N THR A 257 -5.16 7.90 21.87
CA THR A 257 -6.45 8.39 21.35
C THR A 257 -6.49 8.21 19.86
N THR A 258 -7.65 7.77 19.36
CA THR A 258 -7.89 7.52 17.94
C THR A 258 -8.73 8.63 17.32
N TYR A 259 -8.39 8.97 16.09
CA TYR A 259 -9.02 10.02 15.31
C TYR A 259 -9.35 9.52 13.91
N ALA A 260 -10.39 10.07 13.30
CA ALA A 260 -10.70 9.92 11.88
C ALA A 260 -10.43 11.23 11.13
N LEU A 261 -10.12 11.15 9.84
CA LEU A 261 -9.83 12.31 9.01
C LEU A 261 -11.13 12.97 8.55
N GLN A 262 -11.24 14.28 8.73
CA GLN A 262 -12.27 15.09 8.10
C GLN A 262 -11.62 16.18 7.25
N THR A 263 -11.85 16.11 5.96
CA THR A 263 -11.31 17.02 4.96
C THR A 263 -12.22 18.22 4.75
N SER A 264 -11.63 19.32 4.32
CA SER A 264 -12.33 20.52 3.92
C SER A 264 -11.72 21.17 2.70
N CYS A 265 -12.59 21.38 1.72
CA CYS A 265 -12.31 22.03 0.45
C CYS A 265 -12.43 23.57 0.53
N VAL A 266 -12.73 24.15 1.71
CA VAL A 266 -12.87 25.61 1.89
C VAL A 266 -12.01 26.12 3.04
N GLY A 267 -11.13 27.08 2.74
CA GLY A 267 -10.19 27.62 3.72
C GLY A 267 -10.86 28.32 4.91
N GLY A 268 -10.47 27.92 6.13
CA GLY A 268 -10.85 28.58 7.39
C GLY A 268 -12.27 28.29 7.91
N LYS A 269 -13.01 27.39 7.25
CA LYS A 269 -14.29 26.84 7.69
C LYS A 269 -14.28 25.34 7.47
N VAL A 270 -15.08 24.63 8.25
CA VAL A 270 -15.29 23.20 8.00
C VAL A 270 -16.45 23.07 7.02
N GLN A 271 -16.14 22.58 5.84
CA GLN A 271 -17.09 22.16 4.82
C GLN A 271 -16.57 20.86 4.21
N PHE A 272 -17.27 19.76 4.47
CA PHE A 272 -17.01 18.39 4.02
C PHE A 272 -18.22 17.87 3.22
N GLY A 273 -18.11 16.65 2.70
CA GLY A 273 -19.10 15.99 1.85
C GLY A 273 -18.53 15.69 0.47
N GLN A 274 -19.38 15.13 -0.41
CA GLN A 274 -19.01 14.72 -1.76
C GLN A 274 -18.27 15.84 -2.52
N GLY A 275 -17.10 15.51 -3.07
CA GLY A 275 -16.23 16.42 -3.80
C GLY A 275 -15.26 17.23 -2.93
N CYS A 276 -15.20 16.95 -1.63
CA CYS A 276 -14.27 17.58 -0.69
C CYS A 276 -13.26 16.61 -0.08
N GLU A 277 -12.98 15.48 -0.73
CA GLU A 277 -12.03 14.44 -0.32
C GLU A 277 -10.56 14.95 -0.32
N ILE A 278 -10.31 16.03 -1.06
CA ILE A 278 -9.01 16.69 -1.23
C ILE A 278 -9.05 18.09 -0.59
N GLY A 279 -7.92 18.55 -0.02
CA GLY A 279 -7.81 19.88 0.59
C GLY A 279 -7.23 19.85 2.01
N ASN A 280 -7.71 20.75 2.88
CA ASN A 280 -7.22 20.85 4.26
C ASN A 280 -7.93 19.83 5.14
N GLY A 281 -7.21 19.03 5.90
CA GLY A 281 -7.74 18.04 6.82
C GLY A 281 -7.59 18.44 8.28
N ARG A 282 -8.55 18.00 9.10
CA ARG A 282 -8.43 17.94 10.55
C ARG A 282 -8.74 16.53 11.02
N TRP A 283 -8.27 16.21 12.22
CA TRP A 283 -8.51 14.94 12.88
C TRP A 283 -9.63 15.10 13.92
N ILE A 284 -10.63 14.23 13.89
CA ILE A 284 -11.76 14.23 14.83
C ILE A 284 -11.69 12.97 15.70
N GLU A 285 -11.81 13.14 17.01
CA GLU A 285 -11.67 12.01 17.95
C GLU A 285 -12.81 11.01 17.76
N VAL A 286 -12.49 9.71 17.78
CA VAL A 286 -13.45 8.61 17.66
C VAL A 286 -13.22 7.55 18.73
N ASP A 287 -14.27 6.81 19.09
CA ASP A 287 -14.16 5.62 19.93
C ASP A 287 -13.44 4.49 19.17
N PRO A 288 -12.25 4.03 19.59
CA PRO A 288 -11.52 2.98 18.87
C PRO A 288 -12.31 1.67 18.75
N ALA A 289 -13.17 1.33 19.72
CA ALA A 289 -13.95 0.09 19.67
C ALA A 289 -15.11 0.14 18.64
N HIS A 290 -15.50 1.34 18.21
CA HIS A 290 -16.59 1.59 17.27
C HIS A 290 -16.15 2.58 16.17
N ALA A 291 -14.87 2.53 15.78
CA ALA A 291 -14.20 3.61 15.07
C ALA A 291 -14.92 4.02 13.79
N ARG A 292 -15.31 3.04 12.98
CA ARG A 292 -16.05 3.25 11.72
C ARG A 292 -17.40 3.94 11.94
N ALA A 293 -18.22 3.41 12.85
CA ALA A 293 -19.56 3.96 13.11
C ALA A 293 -19.50 5.38 13.72
N ASP A 294 -18.51 5.64 14.58
CA ASP A 294 -18.33 6.96 15.18
C ASP A 294 -17.71 7.97 14.20
N ALA A 295 -16.85 7.51 13.28
CA ALA A 295 -16.33 8.32 12.18
C ALA A 295 -17.46 8.80 11.25
N ASP A 296 -18.31 7.88 10.77
CA ASP A 296 -19.50 8.19 9.97
C ASP A 296 -20.43 9.18 10.69
N ALA A 297 -20.77 8.89 11.95
CA ALA A 297 -21.64 9.76 12.76
C ALA A 297 -21.07 11.16 13.01
N LYS A 298 -19.74 11.33 12.90
CA LYS A 298 -19.03 12.61 13.05
C LYS A 298 -18.60 13.20 11.70
N GLU A 299 -19.12 12.68 10.60
CA GLU A 299 -18.92 13.19 9.25
C GLU A 299 -17.43 13.18 8.84
N ALA A 300 -16.69 12.15 9.26
CA ALA A 300 -15.37 11.87 8.72
C ALA A 300 -15.46 11.69 7.20
N THR A 301 -14.38 12.00 6.50
CA THR A 301 -14.35 11.84 5.04
C THR A 301 -14.21 10.37 4.70
N GLY A 302 -15.22 9.83 4.02
CA GLY A 302 -15.12 8.54 3.34
C GLY A 302 -14.37 8.67 2.02
N PHE A 303 -13.48 7.73 1.76
CA PHE A 303 -12.78 7.54 0.48
C PHE A 303 -13.39 6.35 -0.26
N TYR A 304 -12.90 6.04 -1.46
CA TYR A 304 -13.52 4.98 -2.25
C TYR A 304 -13.26 3.59 -1.69
N ARG A 305 -12.04 3.26 -1.29
CA ARG A 305 -11.67 2.02 -0.60
C ARG A 305 -10.18 2.14 -0.27
N PRO A 306 -9.82 2.79 0.84
CA PRO A 306 -8.42 2.94 1.22
C PRO A 306 -7.76 1.57 1.39
N GLU A 307 -6.68 1.31 0.64
CA GLU A 307 -5.93 0.06 0.74
C GLU A 307 -4.57 0.29 1.46
N ASP A 308 -3.46 -0.20 0.89
CA ASP A 308 -2.13 0.03 1.43
C ASP A 308 -1.78 1.51 1.59
N LEU A 309 -0.92 1.79 2.58
CA LEU A 309 -0.44 3.11 2.93
C LEU A 309 1.03 3.07 3.33
N HIS A 310 1.83 3.90 2.66
CA HIS A 310 3.26 4.05 2.95
C HIS A 310 3.63 5.49 3.28
N ALA A 311 4.50 5.66 4.29
CA ALA A 311 5.17 6.93 4.53
C ALA A 311 6.22 7.19 3.44
N ASP A 312 6.31 8.42 2.97
CA ASP A 312 7.33 8.85 2.02
C ASP A 312 8.66 9.10 2.76
N PRO A 313 9.69 8.24 2.58
CA PRO A 313 10.96 8.39 3.26
C PRO A 313 11.80 9.56 2.71
N ALA A 314 11.46 10.11 1.54
CA ALA A 314 12.15 11.24 0.93
C ALA A 314 11.59 12.60 1.37
N TYR A 315 10.43 12.62 2.04
CA TYR A 315 9.82 13.86 2.51
C TYR A 315 10.66 14.52 3.62
N ALA A 316 11.07 15.76 3.39
CA ALA A 316 11.94 16.53 4.29
C ALA A 316 11.24 17.74 4.94
N GLY A 317 9.93 17.89 4.74
CA GLY A 317 9.15 18.96 5.36
C GLY A 317 8.76 18.65 6.81
N ASP A 318 7.97 19.53 7.42
CA ASP A 318 7.46 19.32 8.76
C ASP A 318 6.48 18.13 8.81
N GLY A 319 6.60 17.32 9.86
CA GLY A 319 5.71 16.20 10.13
C GLY A 319 5.99 14.98 9.25
N ILE A 320 4.94 14.42 8.66
CA ILE A 320 5.00 13.21 7.82
C ILE A 320 4.23 13.44 6.52
N ARG A 321 4.77 12.93 5.41
CA ARG A 321 4.02 12.68 4.18
C ARG A 321 3.78 11.18 4.05
N PHE A 322 2.56 10.80 3.75
CA PHE A 322 2.20 9.42 3.45
C PHE A 322 1.21 9.37 2.29
N CYS A 323 1.18 8.25 1.58
CA CYS A 323 0.29 8.03 0.46
C CYS A 323 -0.43 6.71 0.64
N TRP A 324 -1.65 6.64 0.14
CA TRP A 324 -2.47 5.44 0.09
C TRP A 324 -3.20 5.34 -1.25
N THR A 325 -3.61 4.14 -1.57
CA THR A 325 -4.39 3.80 -2.76
C THR A 325 -5.88 3.81 -2.44
N ASN A 326 -6.66 4.10 -3.47
CA ASN A 326 -8.07 3.74 -3.50
C ASN A 326 -8.29 2.87 -4.75
N THR A 327 -8.67 1.59 -4.59
CA THR A 327 -8.69 0.59 -5.67
C THR A 327 -9.64 0.90 -6.81
N GLY A 328 -10.75 1.58 -6.53
CA GLY A 328 -11.77 1.80 -7.55
C GLY A 328 -12.53 0.53 -7.97
N ASN A 329 -13.02 0.55 -9.20
CA ASN A 329 -13.78 -0.52 -9.85
C ASN A 329 -13.74 -0.30 -11.38
N GLU A 330 -12.85 -1.00 -12.06
CA GLU A 330 -12.63 -0.82 -13.50
C GLU A 330 -13.86 -1.19 -14.37
N ASP A 331 -14.68 -2.15 -13.91
CA ASP A 331 -15.96 -2.50 -14.53
C ASP A 331 -16.91 -1.30 -14.56
N ALA A 332 -16.90 -0.51 -13.49
CA ALA A 332 -17.64 0.75 -13.37
C ALA A 332 -16.92 1.96 -13.97
N LYS A 333 -15.74 1.78 -14.57
CA LYS A 333 -14.88 2.86 -15.11
C LYS A 333 -14.37 3.83 -14.03
N ASN A 334 -14.25 3.35 -12.79
CA ASN A 334 -13.49 3.99 -11.74
C ASN A 334 -12.13 3.30 -11.65
N TYR A 335 -11.08 3.91 -12.18
CA TYR A 335 -9.81 3.22 -12.42
C TYR A 335 -8.77 3.37 -11.31
N ALA A 336 -9.20 3.57 -10.06
CA ALA A 336 -8.32 3.82 -8.92
C ALA A 336 -7.65 5.20 -8.89
N GLU A 337 -7.06 5.52 -7.75
CA GLU A 337 -6.23 6.70 -7.53
C GLU A 337 -5.21 6.44 -6.41
N VAL A 338 -4.10 7.17 -6.44
CA VAL A 338 -3.23 7.32 -5.26
C VAL A 338 -3.45 8.72 -4.68
N VAL A 339 -3.70 8.77 -3.38
CA VAL A 339 -3.87 10.00 -2.63
C VAL A 339 -2.73 10.12 -1.61
N CYS A 340 -2.22 11.33 -1.43
CA CYS A 340 -1.18 11.61 -0.44
C CYS A 340 -1.63 12.69 0.53
N ALA A 341 -1.23 12.52 1.79
CA ALA A 341 -1.43 13.51 2.84
C ALA A 341 -0.10 13.93 3.44
N ILE A 342 -0.03 15.21 3.85
CA ILE A 342 1.01 15.75 4.71
C ILE A 342 0.35 16.14 6.02
N ASP A 343 0.66 15.46 7.13
CA ASP A 343 0.30 15.89 8.48
C ASP A 343 1.50 16.57 9.13
N THR A 344 1.41 17.89 9.28
CA THR A 344 2.47 18.74 9.84
C THR A 344 2.61 18.63 11.36
N ALA A 345 1.65 17.98 12.04
CA ALA A 345 1.68 17.81 13.48
C ALA A 345 1.20 16.41 13.93
N PRO A 346 1.97 15.34 13.65
CA PRO A 346 1.57 13.97 13.96
C PRO A 346 1.20 13.74 15.43
N MET A 347 1.95 14.32 16.38
CA MET A 347 1.69 14.16 17.81
C MET A 347 0.62 15.13 18.37
N ALA A 348 0.09 16.05 17.57
CA ALA A 348 -0.90 16.99 18.07
C ALA A 348 -2.23 16.27 18.33
N THR A 349 -2.74 16.42 19.55
CA THR A 349 -4.11 16.04 19.91
C THR A 349 -5.04 17.20 19.50
N PRO A 350 -5.94 17.00 18.52
CA PRO A 350 -6.91 18.00 18.11
C PRO A 350 -7.73 18.51 19.29
N ALA A 351 -7.76 19.83 19.47
CA ALA A 351 -8.59 20.48 20.47
C ALA A 351 -9.17 21.78 19.89
N PRO A 352 -10.43 22.14 20.24
CA PRO A 352 -10.99 23.42 19.84
C PRO A 352 -10.23 24.58 20.51
N ASP A 353 -9.95 25.62 19.73
CA ASP A 353 -9.47 26.90 20.24
C ASP A 353 -10.58 27.66 21.01
N ALA A 354 -10.27 28.89 21.45
CA ALA A 354 -11.22 29.72 22.19
C ALA A 354 -12.51 30.06 21.39
N ASP A 355 -12.47 29.95 20.06
CA ASP A 355 -13.59 30.17 19.15
C ASP A 355 -14.27 28.86 18.73
N GLY A 356 -13.85 27.71 19.30
CA GLY A 356 -14.40 26.40 19.00
C GLY A 356 -13.81 25.73 17.75
N LYS A 357 -12.73 26.27 17.16
CA LYS A 357 -12.15 25.74 15.92
C LYS A 357 -11.04 24.74 16.22
N ILE A 358 -11.10 23.60 15.54
CA ILE A 358 -10.02 22.61 15.54
C ILE A 358 -9.04 22.98 14.43
N ALA A 359 -7.74 22.95 14.72
CA ALA A 359 -6.69 23.21 13.74
C ALA A 359 -6.71 22.18 12.61
N MET A 360 -6.52 22.66 11.38
CA MET A 360 -6.28 21.80 10.22
C MET A 360 -4.77 21.63 10.06
N THR A 361 -4.24 20.46 10.41
CA THR A 361 -2.80 20.16 10.37
C THR A 361 -2.40 19.32 9.17
N THR A 362 -3.40 18.80 8.44
CA THR A 362 -3.21 17.88 7.33
C THR A 362 -3.55 18.57 6.01
N THR A 363 -2.82 18.29 4.95
CA THR A 363 -3.21 18.65 3.57
C THR A 363 -3.22 17.39 2.74
N ILE A 364 -4.29 17.17 1.99
CA ILE A 364 -4.53 15.99 1.17
C ILE A 364 -4.54 16.42 -0.29
N ASN A 365 -3.83 15.70 -1.15
CA ASN A 365 -3.79 15.90 -2.59
C ASN A 365 -3.77 14.55 -3.32
N ARG A 366 -4.35 14.53 -4.52
CA ARG A 366 -4.25 13.38 -5.40
C ARG A 366 -2.90 13.36 -6.10
N PHE A 367 -2.19 12.23 -6.02
CA PHE A 367 -0.89 12.05 -6.65
C PHE A 367 -1.00 11.51 -8.07
N VAL A 368 -1.84 10.50 -8.30
CA VAL A 368 -2.12 9.96 -9.63
C VAL A 368 -3.55 9.40 -9.72
N GLU A 369 -4.14 9.47 -10.92
CA GLU A 369 -5.42 8.85 -11.26
C GLU A 369 -5.11 7.69 -12.22
N GLY A 370 -5.78 6.56 -12.04
CA GLY A 370 -5.63 5.46 -12.97
C GLY A 370 -6.44 5.65 -14.27
N ASP A 371 -6.24 4.70 -15.17
CA ASP A 371 -6.87 4.60 -16.48
C ASP A 371 -7.16 3.14 -16.85
N ALA A 372 -7.47 2.83 -18.11
CA ALA A 372 -7.83 1.47 -18.50
C ALA A 372 -6.66 0.47 -18.52
N ASP A 373 -5.40 0.91 -18.42
CA ASP A 373 -4.19 0.08 -18.37
C ASP A 373 -3.49 0.15 -17.01
N PHE A 374 -3.71 1.23 -16.25
CA PHE A 374 -3.17 1.46 -14.91
C PHE A 374 -4.34 1.62 -13.92
N ASN A 375 -4.81 0.56 -13.27
CA ASN A 375 -5.98 0.58 -12.39
C ASN A 375 -5.93 -0.43 -11.23
N SER A 376 -7.02 -0.50 -10.47
CA SER A 376 -7.19 -1.45 -9.36
C SER A 376 -6.02 -1.39 -8.36
N PHE A 377 -5.62 -0.17 -7.98
CA PHE A 377 -4.45 0.01 -7.12
C PHE A 377 -4.73 -0.49 -5.72
N ASP A 378 -3.83 -1.32 -5.22
CA ASP A 378 -3.87 -1.84 -3.86
C ASP A 378 -2.58 -1.46 -3.14
N ASN A 379 -1.45 -2.12 -3.40
CA ASN A 379 -0.26 -1.80 -2.62
C ASN A 379 0.57 -0.61 -3.13
N LEU A 380 1.46 -0.09 -2.24
CA LEU A 380 2.42 0.96 -2.55
C LEU A 380 3.83 0.65 -2.02
N ALA A 381 4.86 1.12 -2.73
CA ALA A 381 6.20 1.16 -2.16
C ALA A 381 7.02 2.34 -2.65
N PHE A 382 7.58 3.11 -1.72
CA PHE A 382 8.62 4.07 -2.06
C PHE A 382 9.95 3.35 -2.27
N GLN A 383 10.62 3.64 -3.39
CA GLN A 383 12.00 3.24 -3.59
C GLN A 383 12.94 4.13 -2.73
N PRO A 384 13.71 3.54 -1.80
CA PRO A 384 14.65 4.27 -0.97
C PRO A 384 15.64 5.10 -1.80
N GLY A 385 15.83 6.37 -1.39
CA GLY A 385 16.81 7.27 -2.01
C GLY A 385 16.36 7.97 -3.30
N THR A 386 15.20 7.63 -3.86
CA THR A 386 14.71 8.23 -5.12
C THR A 386 13.39 9.00 -4.96
N GLY A 387 12.54 8.58 -4.02
CA GLY A 387 11.18 9.12 -3.87
C GLY A 387 10.19 8.61 -4.93
N ILE A 388 10.65 7.74 -5.84
CA ILE A 388 9.79 7.09 -6.83
C ILE A 388 8.81 6.18 -6.09
N LEU A 389 7.53 6.34 -6.41
CA LEU A 389 6.46 5.54 -5.83
C LEU A 389 6.11 4.42 -6.78
N PHE A 390 6.21 3.18 -6.32
CA PHE A 390 5.71 2.01 -7.00
C PHE A 390 4.26 1.80 -6.58
N VAL A 391 3.40 1.58 -7.56
CA VAL A 391 1.96 1.33 -7.40
C VAL A 391 1.67 -0.06 -7.93
N ILE A 392 1.06 -0.88 -7.11
CA ILE A 392 0.81 -2.30 -7.33
C ILE A 392 -0.68 -2.48 -7.54
N GLU A 393 -1.05 -3.25 -8.55
CA GLU A 393 -2.45 -3.50 -8.88
C GLU A 393 -2.92 -4.85 -8.31
N ASP A 394 -4.13 -4.85 -7.76
CA ASP A 394 -4.89 -6.01 -7.26
C ASP A 394 -5.96 -6.38 -8.30
N HIS A 395 -5.55 -7.22 -9.27
CA HIS A 395 -6.43 -7.92 -10.19
C HIS A 395 -5.67 -9.03 -10.94
N PRO A 396 -6.38 -9.97 -11.60
CA PRO A 396 -5.75 -11.00 -12.41
C PRO A 396 -4.73 -10.46 -13.43
N ASN A 397 -3.50 -11.00 -13.38
CA ASN A 397 -2.37 -10.51 -14.18
C ASN A 397 -1.94 -9.06 -13.85
N GLY A 398 -2.19 -8.61 -12.61
CA GLY A 398 -1.88 -7.26 -12.15
C GLY A 398 -0.46 -6.81 -12.47
N ASP A 399 -0.34 -5.52 -12.74
CA ASP A 399 0.92 -4.87 -13.07
C ASP A 399 1.53 -4.14 -11.86
N ILE A 400 2.80 -3.78 -11.97
CA ILE A 400 3.44 -2.81 -11.07
C ILE A 400 3.97 -1.67 -11.90
N PHE A 401 3.61 -0.45 -11.51
CA PHE A 401 4.04 0.79 -12.14
C PHE A 401 4.98 1.56 -11.23
N ALA A 402 6.00 2.20 -11.80
CA ALA A 402 6.84 3.17 -11.11
C ALA A 402 6.44 4.59 -11.54
N CYS A 403 6.12 5.44 -10.57
CA CYS A 403 5.69 6.82 -10.77
C CYS A 403 6.70 7.80 -10.19
N LEU A 404 7.10 8.79 -10.98
CA LEU A 404 8.03 9.83 -10.53
C LEU A 404 7.42 10.69 -9.42
N PRO A 405 8.23 11.25 -8.51
CA PRO A 405 7.79 12.34 -7.65
C PRO A 405 7.19 13.49 -8.46
N ASP A 406 6.39 14.32 -7.80
CA ASP A 406 5.95 15.61 -8.34
C ASP A 406 7.17 16.54 -8.53
N GLY A 407 7.25 17.13 -9.72
CA GLY A 407 8.36 17.96 -10.16
C GLY A 407 8.21 19.43 -9.80
N ALA A 408 8.70 20.30 -10.68
CA ALA A 408 8.61 21.76 -10.55
C ALA A 408 7.64 22.38 -11.56
N ASP A 409 6.78 21.55 -12.14
CA ASP A 409 5.85 21.95 -13.17
C ASP A 409 4.64 22.69 -12.54
N ARG A 410 3.53 22.84 -13.27
CA ARG A 410 2.41 23.66 -12.77
C ARG A 410 1.55 22.89 -11.77
N ASP A 411 1.41 21.58 -11.93
CA ASP A 411 0.49 20.82 -11.09
C ASP A 411 1.17 20.30 -9.83
N ILE A 412 0.60 19.27 -9.22
CA ILE A 412 1.02 18.72 -7.92
C ILE A 412 0.97 17.19 -7.95
N LYS A 413 1.03 16.61 -9.14
CA LYS A 413 0.87 15.19 -9.42
C LYS A 413 2.22 14.59 -9.82
N THR A 414 2.28 13.27 -9.94
CA THR A 414 3.45 12.60 -10.52
C THR A 414 3.82 13.19 -11.88
N ASP A 415 5.13 13.32 -12.16
CA ASP A 415 5.66 13.68 -13.48
C ASP A 415 5.45 12.54 -14.53
N GLY A 416 4.90 11.40 -14.12
CA GLY A 416 4.49 10.31 -14.98
C GLY A 416 4.93 8.95 -14.47
N CYS A 417 4.31 7.90 -15.02
CA CYS A 417 4.52 6.51 -14.61
C CYS A 417 4.96 5.62 -15.77
N ILE A 418 5.66 4.53 -15.44
CA ILE A 418 6.03 3.48 -16.39
C ILE A 418 5.71 2.09 -15.82
N LYS A 419 5.28 1.16 -16.66
CA LYS A 419 5.06 -0.24 -16.29
C LYS A 419 6.38 -0.97 -16.09
N VAL A 420 6.51 -1.73 -15.01
CA VAL A 420 7.76 -2.37 -14.57
C VAL A 420 7.65 -3.89 -14.50
N LEU A 421 6.52 -4.39 -14.02
CA LEU A 421 6.26 -5.83 -13.83
C LEU A 421 4.83 -6.13 -14.25
N SER A 422 4.59 -7.36 -14.70
CA SER A 422 3.25 -7.93 -14.89
C SER A 422 3.22 -9.38 -14.45
N VAL A 423 2.20 -9.79 -13.69
CA VAL A 423 2.01 -11.19 -13.29
C VAL A 423 1.45 -12.00 -14.45
N LYS A 424 2.00 -13.19 -14.69
CA LYS A 424 1.64 -14.06 -15.84
C LYS A 424 0.58 -15.09 -15.53
N ASP A 425 0.37 -15.41 -14.26
CA ASP A 425 -0.68 -16.31 -13.81
C ASP A 425 -2.00 -15.53 -13.68
N SER A 426 -3.01 -15.90 -14.47
CA SER A 426 -4.34 -15.27 -14.44
C SER A 426 -5.18 -15.63 -13.22
N SER A 427 -4.71 -16.53 -12.35
CA SER A 427 -5.33 -16.76 -11.04
C SER A 427 -4.72 -15.90 -9.93
N ALA A 428 -3.69 -15.12 -10.25
CA ALA A 428 -2.85 -14.45 -9.28
C ALA A 428 -2.73 -12.95 -9.56
N GLU A 429 -2.27 -12.25 -8.53
CA GLU A 429 -1.92 -10.83 -8.57
C GLU A 429 -0.64 -10.55 -7.77
N PRO A 430 0.03 -9.42 -8.07
CA PRO A 430 1.15 -8.98 -7.26
C PRO A 430 0.64 -8.32 -5.98
N THR A 431 1.21 -8.68 -4.84
CA THR A 431 0.98 -8.00 -3.56
C THR A 431 2.27 -7.97 -2.75
N GLY A 432 2.26 -7.31 -1.59
CA GLY A 432 3.36 -7.19 -0.66
C GLY A 432 4.67 -6.81 -1.36
N PHE A 433 4.70 -5.67 -2.06
CA PHE A 433 5.89 -5.20 -2.75
C PHE A 433 6.71 -4.24 -1.88
N LEU A 434 8.01 -4.47 -1.74
CA LEU A 434 8.89 -3.53 -1.01
C LEU A 434 10.35 -3.58 -1.45
N PHE A 435 11.06 -2.48 -1.20
CA PHE A 435 12.49 -2.36 -1.47
C PHE A 435 13.33 -2.57 -0.22
N ALA A 436 14.46 -3.27 -0.39
CA ALA A 436 15.56 -3.22 0.56
C ALA A 436 16.15 -1.80 0.64
N ASP A 437 16.85 -1.51 1.73
CA ASP A 437 17.48 -0.19 2.00
C ASP A 437 18.40 0.31 0.88
N ASP A 438 18.91 -0.61 0.03
CA ASP A 438 19.76 -0.25 -1.10
C ASP A 438 19.00 0.40 -2.27
N GLY A 439 17.65 0.36 -2.25
CA GLY A 439 16.77 0.83 -3.32
C GLY A 439 16.95 0.11 -4.66
N MET A 440 17.73 -0.99 -4.69
CA MET A 440 18.11 -1.71 -5.89
C MET A 440 17.64 -3.18 -5.89
N THR A 441 17.18 -3.66 -4.74
CA THR A 441 16.58 -4.97 -4.55
C THR A 441 15.14 -4.79 -4.07
N ALA A 442 14.18 -5.40 -4.77
CA ALA A 442 12.78 -5.45 -4.36
C ALA A 442 12.32 -6.88 -4.11
N TYR A 443 11.22 -7.03 -3.40
CA TYR A 443 10.58 -8.29 -3.07
C TYR A 443 9.08 -8.15 -3.33
N VAL A 444 8.43 -9.21 -3.80
CA VAL A 444 7.00 -9.22 -4.15
C VAL A 444 6.40 -10.60 -3.92
N HIS A 445 5.19 -10.65 -3.40
CA HIS A 445 4.37 -11.85 -3.37
C HIS A 445 3.57 -12.00 -4.67
N ILE A 446 3.44 -13.24 -5.14
CA ILE A 446 2.47 -13.60 -6.17
C ILE A 446 1.36 -14.35 -5.44
N GLN A 447 0.28 -13.63 -5.14
CA GLN A 447 -0.82 -14.07 -4.29
C GLN A 447 -1.81 -14.92 -5.08
N HIS A 448 -2.58 -15.76 -4.38
CA HIS A 448 -3.76 -16.46 -4.90
C HIS A 448 -3.56 -17.42 -6.08
N SER A 449 -2.33 -17.61 -6.57
CA SER A 449 -2.03 -18.61 -7.59
C SER A 449 -2.68 -19.95 -7.25
N ASP A 450 -3.37 -20.56 -8.22
CA ASP A 450 -3.96 -21.89 -8.03
C ASP A 450 -2.89 -22.92 -7.63
N ASP A 451 -2.94 -23.33 -6.37
CA ASP A 451 -1.96 -24.18 -5.72
C ASP A 451 -2.28 -25.68 -5.90
N THR A 452 -3.27 -26.04 -6.74
CA THR A 452 -3.70 -27.43 -6.98
C THR A 452 -2.55 -28.37 -7.37
N ASN A 453 -1.55 -27.85 -8.08
CA ASN A 453 -0.39 -28.62 -8.57
C ASN A 453 0.86 -28.48 -7.69
N MET A 454 0.74 -27.89 -6.51
CA MET A 454 1.83 -27.63 -5.59
C MET A 454 1.66 -28.45 -4.30
N PRO A 455 2.76 -28.82 -3.63
CA PRO A 455 2.67 -29.47 -2.33
C PRO A 455 2.22 -28.47 -1.27
N LYS A 456 1.33 -28.92 -0.40
CA LYS A 456 1.00 -28.17 0.82
C LYS A 456 2.21 -28.07 1.75
N VAL A 457 2.38 -26.91 2.35
CA VAL A 457 3.32 -26.68 3.46
C VAL A 457 2.49 -26.38 4.70
N ASP A 458 2.84 -27.01 5.82
CA ASP A 458 2.11 -26.80 7.08
C ASP A 458 0.60 -27.12 6.98
N ASP A 459 0.23 -28.09 6.13
CA ASP A 459 -1.14 -28.50 5.78
C ASP A 459 -1.97 -27.43 5.03
N PHE A 460 -1.31 -26.38 4.55
CA PHE A 460 -1.92 -25.24 3.87
C PHE A 460 -1.36 -25.05 2.46
N GLY A 461 -2.10 -24.33 1.60
CA GLY A 461 -1.61 -23.97 0.28
C GLY A 461 -0.45 -22.98 0.36
N THR A 462 0.24 -22.74 -0.75
CA THR A 462 1.41 -21.86 -0.81
C THR A 462 1.35 -20.79 -1.89
N ASP A 463 2.10 -19.71 -1.68
CA ASP A 463 2.40 -18.65 -2.65
C ASP A 463 3.91 -18.49 -2.85
N ASP A 464 4.27 -17.76 -3.92
CA ASP A 464 5.65 -17.47 -4.28
C ASP A 464 6.09 -16.10 -3.72
N LEU A 465 7.28 -16.05 -3.13
CA LEU A 465 7.98 -14.78 -2.83
C LEU A 465 9.15 -14.63 -3.80
N ILE A 466 9.12 -13.57 -4.59
CA ILE A 466 10.11 -13.28 -5.62
C ILE A 466 10.98 -12.10 -5.21
N ARG A 467 12.29 -12.25 -5.32
CA ARG A 467 13.26 -11.16 -5.26
C ARG A 467 13.53 -10.63 -6.66
N ILE A 468 13.40 -9.32 -6.83
CA ILE A 468 13.70 -8.60 -8.08
C ILE A 468 14.97 -7.78 -7.90
N THR A 469 15.89 -7.90 -8.85
CA THR A 469 17.14 -7.15 -8.89
C THR A 469 17.37 -6.54 -10.27
N GLY A 470 18.36 -5.66 -10.39
CA GLY A 470 18.75 -5.01 -11.65
C GLY A 470 18.34 -3.55 -11.75
N PHE A 471 17.57 -3.05 -10.78
CA PHE A 471 17.32 -1.62 -10.59
C PHE A 471 18.63 -0.87 -10.40
N ARG A 472 18.66 0.39 -10.84
CA ARG A 472 19.76 1.33 -10.59
C ARG A 472 19.22 2.56 -9.90
N MET A 473 20.08 3.24 -9.16
CA MET A 473 19.76 4.59 -8.72
C MET A 473 19.78 5.55 -9.93
N PRO A 474 18.68 6.29 -10.19
CA PRO A 474 18.67 7.39 -11.13
C PRO A 474 19.80 8.38 -10.85
N ALA A 475 20.34 9.00 -11.90
CA ALA A 475 21.33 10.05 -11.76
C ALA A 475 20.63 11.36 -11.42
N ASN A 476 20.35 11.57 -10.13
CA ASN A 476 19.74 12.82 -9.64
C ASN A 476 20.69 14.03 -9.75
#